data_AF-A0A521MMR6-F1
#
_entry.id   AF-A0A521MMR6-F1
#
_cell.length_a   1.000
_cell.length_b   1.000
_cell.length_c   1.000
_cell.angle_alpha   90.00
_cell.angle_beta   90.00
_cell.angle_gamma   90.00
#
_symmetry.space_group_name_H-M   'P 1'
#
loop_
_entity.id
_entity.type
_entity.pdbx_description
1 polymer ?
#
loop_
_entity_poly.entity_id
_entity_poly.type
_entity_poly.pdbx_seq_one_letter_code
_entity_poly.pdbx_strand_id
1 'polypeptide(L)'
;MEELILTPEEIKLVTSKASVSILNNPGFVGQFTKHKTDIFSISPFKKLIFIQGDNFTGLNHINMRHRFFTNAHSKMADNSFVATSRFGKDSGKLFDYQKISEALYDPRNIDPKNNKPDLFDVFKGKGDDTGTDYRLILYKDTKIVHTLFPIEKNKSKKKFEKTDIVTHWHDFNTLIAIIPYFDADQVIRYGIGVTCVVSEQIERWEILIYEDGKVTKQVKLGEQKVNYIFDIGTRVQQINFADVSKFEAIIDKIEQGEIS
;
A
#
# COMPACT_ATOMS: atom_id res chain seq x y z
N MET A 1 -17.76 6.33 -4.72
CA MET A 1 -17.03 5.53 -5.72
C MET A 1 -17.50 4.10 -5.56
N GLU A 2 -18.02 3.50 -6.63
CA GLU A 2 -18.38 2.08 -6.65
C GLU A 2 -17.09 1.23 -6.52
N GLU A 3 -17.10 0.24 -5.62
CA GLU A 3 -16.05 -0.78 -5.59
C GLU A 3 -16.14 -1.57 -6.90
N LEU A 4 -15.15 -1.42 -7.78
CA LEU A 4 -14.99 -2.25 -8.96
C LEU A 4 -14.58 -3.66 -8.50
N ILE A 5 -15.55 -4.57 -8.48
CA ILE A 5 -15.39 -5.99 -8.15
C ILE A 5 -15.26 -6.83 -9.44
N LEU A 6 -14.74 -8.06 -9.34
CA LEU A 6 -14.79 -8.99 -10.47
C LEU A 6 -16.24 -9.32 -10.84
N THR A 7 -16.50 -9.36 -12.14
CA THR A 7 -17.78 -9.85 -12.69
C THR A 7 -17.90 -11.37 -12.56
N PRO A 8 -19.13 -11.94 -12.62
CA PRO A 8 -19.34 -13.38 -12.63
C PRO A 8 -18.55 -14.11 -13.74
N GLU A 9 -18.45 -13.50 -14.93
CA GLU A 9 -17.70 -14.03 -16.06
C GLU A 9 -16.19 -14.10 -15.76
N GLU A 10 -15.65 -13.07 -15.10
CA GLU A 10 -14.25 -13.02 -14.69
C GLU A 10 -13.95 -14.02 -13.57
N ILE A 11 -14.85 -14.18 -12.61
CA ILE A 11 -14.76 -15.21 -11.57
C ILE A 11 -14.72 -16.60 -12.21
N LYS A 12 -15.61 -16.87 -13.18
CA LYS A 12 -15.65 -18.13 -13.92
C LYS A 12 -14.35 -18.35 -14.69
N LEU A 13 -13.83 -17.32 -15.35
CA LEU A 13 -12.57 -17.38 -16.07
C LEU A 13 -11.40 -17.73 -15.14
N VAL A 14 -11.24 -17.02 -14.02
CA VAL A 14 -10.18 -17.28 -13.04
C VAL A 14 -10.30 -18.70 -12.49
N THR A 15 -11.50 -19.13 -12.13
CA THR A 15 -11.75 -20.49 -11.60
C THR A 15 -11.39 -21.56 -12.63
N SER A 16 -11.74 -21.36 -13.91
CA SER A 16 -11.37 -22.28 -14.99
C SER A 16 -9.85 -22.33 -15.20
N LYS A 17 -9.15 -21.19 -15.21
CA LYS A 17 -7.68 -21.12 -15.30
C LYS A 17 -7.02 -21.86 -14.13
N ALA A 18 -7.52 -21.67 -12.90
CA ALA A 18 -6.99 -22.29 -11.69
C ALA A 18 -7.12 -23.82 -11.67
N SER A 19 -8.04 -24.40 -12.44
CA SER A 19 -8.22 -25.84 -12.56
C SER A 19 -7.11 -26.54 -13.37
N VAL A 20 -6.24 -25.78 -14.06
CA VAL A 20 -5.16 -26.32 -14.87
C VAL A 20 -3.94 -26.66 -14.00
N SER A 21 -3.48 -27.92 -14.08
CA SER A 21 -2.49 -28.56 -13.18
C SER A 21 -1.16 -27.81 -12.99
N ILE A 22 -0.72 -26.98 -13.94
CA ILE A 22 0.62 -26.35 -13.89
C ILE A 22 0.74 -25.28 -12.78
N LEU A 23 -0.39 -24.74 -12.33
CA LEU A 23 -0.45 -23.66 -11.34
C LEU A 23 -0.35 -24.16 -9.89
N ASN A 24 -0.36 -25.49 -9.67
CA ASN A 24 -0.36 -26.12 -8.35
C ASN A 24 1.05 -26.46 -7.81
N ASN A 25 2.10 -26.11 -8.53
CA ASN A 25 3.47 -26.36 -8.09
C ASN A 25 3.87 -25.38 -6.97
N PRO A 26 4.41 -25.87 -5.84
CA PRO A 26 5.03 -25.01 -4.83
C PRO A 26 6.12 -24.16 -5.49
N GLY A 27 5.96 -22.84 -5.44
CA GLY A 27 6.87 -21.90 -6.10
C GLY A 27 6.42 -21.40 -7.48
N PHE A 28 5.25 -21.80 -7.99
CA PHE A 28 4.66 -21.15 -9.16
C PHE A 28 4.32 -19.70 -8.83
N VAL A 29 5.03 -18.79 -9.49
CA VAL A 29 4.75 -17.36 -9.54
C VAL A 29 4.61 -16.99 -11.00
N GLY A 30 3.45 -16.49 -11.39
CA GLY A 30 3.18 -16.06 -12.76
C GLY A 30 4.14 -14.94 -13.15
N GLN A 31 5.06 -15.20 -14.07
CA GLN A 31 6.12 -14.25 -14.43
C GLN A 31 5.65 -13.14 -15.41
N PHE A 32 4.43 -13.23 -15.96
CA PHE A 32 3.90 -12.30 -16.96
C PHE A 32 2.42 -11.96 -16.76
N THR A 33 1.98 -11.84 -15.52
CA THR A 33 0.61 -11.41 -15.22
C THR A 33 0.42 -9.94 -15.60
N LYS A 34 -0.49 -9.65 -16.54
CA LYS A 34 -0.75 -8.29 -17.03
C LYS A 34 -2.20 -7.89 -16.89
N HIS A 35 -3.11 -8.86 -16.97
CA HIS A 35 -4.54 -8.63 -16.87
C HIS A 35 -5.00 -8.86 -15.44
N LYS A 36 -6.03 -8.12 -15.00
CA LYS A 36 -6.57 -8.22 -13.64
C LYS A 36 -6.99 -9.65 -13.26
N THR A 37 -7.42 -10.46 -14.23
CA THR A 37 -7.83 -11.86 -14.04
C THR A 37 -6.70 -12.89 -14.16
N ASP A 38 -5.46 -12.45 -14.34
CA ASP A 38 -4.34 -13.39 -14.43
C ASP A 38 -4.00 -13.92 -13.04
N ILE A 39 -3.82 -15.23 -12.94
CA ILE A 39 -3.44 -15.89 -11.70
C ILE A 39 -1.95 -15.63 -11.49
N PHE A 40 -1.65 -14.94 -10.41
CA PHE A 40 -0.29 -14.68 -9.97
C PHE A 40 0.27 -15.88 -9.22
N SER A 41 -0.51 -16.44 -8.30
CA SER A 41 -0.12 -17.61 -7.53
C SER A 41 -1.32 -18.32 -6.93
N ILE A 42 -1.12 -19.59 -6.54
CA ILE A 42 -2.09 -20.38 -5.78
C ILE A 42 -1.40 -20.84 -4.51
N SER A 43 -2.06 -20.68 -3.36
CA SER A 43 -1.50 -21.06 -2.07
C SER A 43 -1.31 -22.59 -1.99
N PRO A 44 -0.24 -23.08 -1.35
CA PRO A 44 0.18 -24.47 -1.47
C PRO A 44 -0.80 -25.46 -0.83
N PHE A 45 -1.42 -25.13 0.30
CA PHE A 45 -2.22 -26.05 1.11
C PHE A 45 -3.72 -25.88 0.86
N LYS A 46 -4.27 -24.68 1.09
CA LYS A 46 -5.72 -24.43 0.99
C LYS A 46 -6.18 -24.06 -0.42
N LYS A 47 -5.24 -23.88 -1.36
CA LYS A 47 -5.46 -23.56 -2.77
C LYS A 47 -6.20 -22.23 -2.98
N LEU A 48 -5.85 -21.22 -2.19
CA LEU A 48 -6.33 -19.85 -2.35
C LEU A 48 -5.71 -19.23 -3.60
N ILE A 49 -6.52 -18.58 -4.43
CA ILE A 49 -6.13 -18.06 -5.73
C ILE A 49 -5.85 -16.57 -5.60
N PHE A 50 -4.60 -16.19 -5.82
CA PHE A 50 -4.17 -14.80 -5.85
C PHE A 50 -4.07 -14.35 -7.31
N ILE A 51 -4.90 -13.39 -7.68
CA ILE A 51 -4.87 -12.77 -9.01
C ILE A 51 -4.04 -11.48 -8.99
N GLN A 52 -3.57 -11.06 -10.16
CA GLN A 52 -2.92 -9.75 -10.33
C GLN A 52 -3.82 -8.63 -9.82
N GLY A 53 -5.09 -8.65 -10.24
CA GLY A 53 -6.07 -7.64 -9.87
C GLY A 53 -5.75 -6.24 -10.38
N ASP A 54 -6.36 -5.24 -9.76
CA ASP A 54 -6.25 -3.82 -10.09
C ASP A 54 -6.21 -2.99 -8.80
N ASN A 55 -6.55 -1.70 -8.87
CA ASN A 55 -6.53 -0.81 -7.71
C ASN A 55 -7.60 -1.16 -6.65
N PHE A 56 -8.54 -2.05 -6.95
CA PHE A 56 -9.68 -2.41 -6.11
C PHE A 56 -9.75 -3.91 -5.77
N THR A 57 -9.07 -4.79 -6.50
CA THR A 57 -9.06 -6.25 -6.23
C THR A 57 -7.67 -6.87 -6.34
N GLY A 58 -7.47 -8.02 -5.69
CA GLY A 58 -6.31 -8.89 -5.89
C GLY A 58 -5.01 -8.36 -5.27
N LEU A 59 -3.87 -8.84 -5.79
CA LEU A 59 -2.55 -8.50 -5.27
C LEU A 59 -2.17 -7.04 -5.45
N ASN A 60 -2.53 -6.43 -6.58
CA ASN A 60 -2.31 -4.99 -6.78
C ASN A 60 -2.97 -4.18 -5.66
N HIS A 61 -4.23 -4.46 -5.36
CA HIS A 61 -4.96 -3.80 -4.29
C HIS A 61 -4.38 -4.10 -2.90
N ILE A 62 -3.97 -5.34 -2.61
CA ILE A 62 -3.26 -5.68 -1.38
C ILE A 62 -1.98 -4.84 -1.28
N ASN A 63 -1.12 -4.89 -2.29
CA ASN A 63 0.16 -4.18 -2.33
C ASN A 63 0.01 -2.65 -2.22
N MET A 64 -1.04 -2.06 -2.79
CA MET A 64 -1.30 -0.63 -2.62
C MET A 64 -1.55 -0.25 -1.15
N ARG A 65 -2.15 -1.13 -0.36
CA ARG A 65 -2.30 -0.95 1.10
C ARG A 65 -0.99 -1.11 1.87
N HIS A 66 0.04 -1.68 1.25
CA HIS A 66 1.39 -1.81 1.83
C HIS A 66 2.34 -0.66 1.46
N ARG A 67 2.07 0.07 0.38
CA ARG A 67 2.93 1.18 -0.03
C ARG A 67 2.83 2.29 1.00
N PHE A 68 3.98 2.75 1.50
CA PHE A 68 4.03 3.76 2.55
C PHE A 68 3.41 5.10 2.12
N PHE A 69 3.45 5.44 0.82
CA PHE A 69 3.03 6.74 0.27
C PHE A 69 1.68 6.75 -0.44
N THR A 70 1.18 5.60 -0.89
CA THR A 70 -0.14 5.50 -1.54
C THR A 70 -1.23 5.10 -0.57
N ASN A 71 -1.02 5.32 0.72
CA ASN A 71 -2.05 5.11 1.73
C ASN A 71 -3.16 6.13 1.45
N ALA A 72 -4.11 5.73 0.60
CA ALA A 72 -5.36 6.41 0.37
C ALA A 72 -6.02 6.56 1.73
N HIS A 73 -5.95 7.75 2.29
CA HIS A 73 -6.65 7.99 3.53
C HIS A 73 -8.12 8.05 3.17
N SER A 74 -8.97 7.39 3.94
CA SER A 74 -10.41 7.55 3.73
C SER A 74 -10.81 8.92 4.23
N LYS A 75 -11.29 9.79 3.33
CA LYS A 75 -11.88 11.07 3.70
C LYS A 75 -13.11 10.83 4.57
N MET A 76 -13.13 11.43 5.75
CA MET A 76 -14.25 11.42 6.68
C MET A 76 -15.21 12.59 6.40
N ALA A 77 -16.41 12.51 6.98
CA ALA A 77 -17.42 13.56 6.88
C ALA A 77 -16.97 14.91 7.48
N ASP A 78 -16.02 14.89 8.41
CA ASP A 78 -15.44 16.09 9.04
C ASP A 78 -14.23 16.65 8.29
N ASN A 79 -14.05 16.28 7.02
CA ASN A 79 -12.90 16.66 6.18
C ASN A 79 -11.54 16.19 6.72
N SER A 80 -11.51 15.34 7.75
CA SER A 80 -10.29 14.65 8.15
C SER A 80 -10.06 13.38 7.33
N PHE A 81 -8.86 12.86 7.43
CA PHE A 81 -8.39 11.66 6.75
C PHE A 81 -8.12 10.57 7.77
N VAL A 82 -8.52 9.33 7.50
CA VAL A 82 -8.22 8.20 8.37
C VAL A 82 -7.30 7.24 7.65
N ALA A 83 -6.20 6.89 8.31
CA ALA A 83 -5.23 5.93 7.77
C ALA A 83 -5.90 4.59 7.44
N THR A 84 -5.61 4.05 6.26
CA THR A 84 -5.88 2.65 5.95
C THR A 84 -4.96 1.76 6.75
N SER A 85 -5.44 0.56 7.11
CA SER A 85 -4.65 -0.38 7.91
C SER A 85 -3.39 -0.79 7.16
N ARG A 86 -2.25 -0.81 7.86
CA ARG A 86 -0.93 -1.14 7.31
C ARG A 86 -0.44 -2.47 7.85
N PHE A 87 0.20 -3.24 6.99
CA PHE A 87 1.04 -4.31 7.46
C PHE A 87 2.36 -3.73 7.99
N GLY A 88 2.95 -4.38 8.99
CA GLY A 88 4.23 -3.96 9.58
C GLY A 88 5.38 -4.01 8.58
N LYS A 89 6.47 -3.26 8.85
CA LYS A 89 7.66 -3.16 7.99
C LYS A 89 8.28 -4.51 7.61
N ASP A 90 8.15 -5.51 8.47
CA ASP A 90 8.68 -6.86 8.28
C ASP A 90 7.67 -7.84 7.66
N SER A 91 6.45 -7.38 7.37
CA SER A 91 5.35 -8.17 6.78
C SER A 91 4.87 -7.48 5.50
N GLY A 92 4.84 -8.19 4.37
CA GLY A 92 4.50 -7.53 3.11
C GLY A 92 5.04 -8.18 1.86
N LYS A 93 5.49 -9.43 1.96
CA LYS A 93 5.88 -10.22 0.81
C LYS A 93 4.74 -11.15 0.43
N LEU A 94 4.69 -11.54 -0.84
CA LEU A 94 3.68 -12.48 -1.34
C LEU A 94 3.57 -13.74 -0.47
N PHE A 95 4.71 -14.29 -0.05
CA PHE A 95 4.76 -15.48 0.81
C PHE A 95 4.10 -15.25 2.17
N ASP A 96 4.22 -14.04 2.72
CA ASP A 96 3.52 -13.68 3.97
C ASP A 96 2.01 -13.64 3.74
N TYR A 97 1.54 -13.08 2.60
CA TYR A 97 0.10 -13.04 2.29
C TYR A 97 -0.50 -14.42 2.15
N GLN A 98 0.21 -15.32 1.47
CA GLN A 98 -0.25 -16.70 1.32
C GLN A 98 -0.31 -17.40 2.67
N LYS A 99 0.75 -17.31 3.48
CA LYS A 99 0.80 -17.91 4.82
C LYS A 99 -0.35 -17.40 5.71
N ILE A 100 -0.48 -16.08 5.83
CA ILE A 100 -1.55 -15.42 6.60
C ILE A 100 -2.92 -15.85 6.09
N SER A 101 -3.15 -15.79 4.77
CA SER A 101 -4.46 -16.15 4.20
C SER A 101 -4.81 -17.61 4.46
N GLU A 102 -3.82 -18.51 4.40
CA GLU A 102 -4.04 -19.92 4.71
C GLU A 102 -4.37 -20.15 6.18
N ALA A 103 -3.72 -19.48 7.13
CA ALA A 103 -4.14 -19.60 8.52
C ALA A 103 -5.55 -19.04 8.76
N LEU A 104 -5.90 -17.94 8.10
CA LEU A 104 -7.23 -17.34 8.26
C LEU A 104 -8.35 -18.14 7.60
N TYR A 105 -8.11 -18.82 6.48
CA TYR A 105 -9.15 -19.56 5.74
C TYR A 105 -9.57 -20.86 6.44
N ASP A 106 -10.26 -20.72 7.56
CA ASP A 106 -10.77 -21.79 8.42
C ASP A 106 -12.23 -21.45 8.81
N PRO A 107 -13.16 -22.43 8.83
CA PRO A 107 -14.56 -22.18 9.20
C PRO A 107 -14.73 -21.49 10.56
N ARG A 108 -13.79 -21.69 11.50
CA ARG A 108 -13.81 -21.04 12.83
C ARG A 108 -13.54 -19.54 12.78
N ASN A 109 -12.98 -19.05 11.68
CA ASN A 109 -12.59 -17.64 11.49
C ASN A 109 -13.62 -16.86 10.66
N ILE A 110 -14.76 -17.44 10.26
CA ILE A 110 -15.79 -16.72 9.49
C ILE A 110 -16.28 -15.51 10.30
N ASP A 111 -16.28 -14.32 9.69
CA ASP A 111 -16.78 -13.08 10.31
C ASP A 111 -18.31 -13.05 10.24
N PRO A 112 -19.04 -13.21 11.37
CA PRO A 112 -20.49 -13.20 11.35
C PRO A 112 -21.08 -11.81 11.06
N LYS A 113 -20.25 -10.76 11.04
CA LYS A 113 -20.64 -9.36 10.78
C LYS A 113 -20.33 -8.93 9.35
N ASN A 114 -20.33 -9.87 8.41
CA ASN A 114 -20.13 -9.56 7.01
C ASN A 114 -21.31 -8.73 6.46
N ASN A 115 -21.04 -7.50 6.04
CA ASN A 115 -22.06 -6.59 5.52
C ASN A 115 -22.42 -6.86 4.06
N LYS A 116 -21.68 -7.73 3.36
CA LYS A 116 -21.92 -8.11 1.95
C LYS A 116 -21.84 -9.64 1.78
N PRO A 117 -22.68 -10.42 2.48
CA PRO A 117 -22.61 -11.89 2.50
C PRO A 117 -22.91 -12.55 1.15
N ASP A 118 -23.65 -11.86 0.28
CA ASP A 118 -23.99 -12.35 -1.06
C ASP A 118 -22.82 -12.24 -2.05
N LEU A 119 -21.84 -11.38 -1.75
CA LEU A 119 -20.70 -11.10 -2.65
C LEU A 119 -19.39 -11.68 -2.14
N PHE A 120 -19.22 -11.78 -0.83
CA PHE A 120 -17.95 -12.14 -0.23
C PHE A 120 -18.08 -13.13 0.91
N ASP A 121 -17.05 -13.98 1.04
CA ASP A 121 -16.76 -14.70 2.28
C ASP A 121 -15.66 -13.94 3.04
N VAL A 122 -15.95 -13.57 4.29
CA VAL A 122 -15.05 -12.77 5.12
C VAL A 122 -14.56 -13.62 6.28
N PHE A 123 -13.24 -13.67 6.45
CA PHE A 123 -12.57 -14.36 7.55
C PHE A 123 -11.81 -13.34 8.39
N LYS A 124 -11.85 -13.50 9.71
CA LYS A 124 -11.14 -12.68 10.69
C LYS A 124 -10.45 -13.59 11.70
N GLY A 125 -9.16 -13.36 11.90
CA GLY A 125 -8.37 -14.14 12.84
C GLY A 125 -6.96 -13.60 12.96
N LYS A 126 -6.16 -14.23 13.82
CA LYS A 126 -4.73 -13.90 13.94
C LYS A 126 -3.95 -14.49 12.79
N GLY A 127 -3.06 -13.70 12.21
CA GLY A 127 -2.03 -14.20 11.32
C GLY A 127 -0.98 -14.97 12.11
N ASP A 128 -0.36 -15.94 11.47
CA ASP A 128 0.70 -16.78 12.00
C ASP A 128 1.84 -15.89 12.53
N ASP A 129 2.37 -16.22 13.71
CA ASP A 129 3.56 -15.67 14.37
C ASP A 129 3.59 -14.16 14.73
N THR A 130 2.68 -13.33 14.20
CA THR A 130 2.73 -11.86 14.39
C THR A 130 1.79 -11.33 15.47
N GLY A 131 0.87 -12.16 15.98
CA GLY A 131 -0.13 -11.74 16.97
C GLY A 131 -1.13 -10.68 16.50
N THR A 132 -1.02 -10.25 15.23
CA THR A 132 -1.86 -9.23 14.59
C THR A 132 -3.13 -9.87 14.06
N ASP A 133 -4.27 -9.24 14.33
CA ASP A 133 -5.56 -9.64 13.75
C ASP A 133 -5.61 -9.20 12.29
N TYR A 134 -6.00 -10.07 11.37
CA TYR A 134 -6.19 -9.78 9.95
C TYR A 134 -7.64 -10.02 9.55
N ARG A 135 -8.01 -9.42 8.42
CA ARG A 135 -9.23 -9.70 7.69
C ARG A 135 -8.86 -10.17 6.28
N LEU A 136 -9.37 -11.33 5.92
CA LEU A 136 -9.26 -11.93 4.60
C LEU A 136 -10.65 -11.90 3.94
N ILE A 137 -10.72 -11.45 2.69
CA ILE A 137 -11.96 -11.37 1.93
C ILE A 137 -11.79 -12.17 0.63
N LEU A 138 -12.68 -13.12 0.40
CA LEU A 138 -12.76 -13.92 -0.81
C LEU A 138 -14.07 -13.60 -1.54
N TYR A 139 -14.08 -13.77 -2.86
CA TYR A 139 -15.34 -13.81 -3.60
C TYR A 139 -16.18 -15.00 -3.15
N LYS A 140 -17.48 -14.77 -2.96
CA LYS A 140 -18.42 -15.72 -2.37
C LYS A 140 -18.35 -17.10 -3.04
N ASP A 141 -18.24 -18.14 -2.22
CA ASP A 141 -18.19 -19.55 -2.63
C ASP A 141 -17.04 -19.87 -3.62
N THR A 142 -15.99 -19.05 -3.59
CA THR A 142 -14.77 -19.26 -4.38
C THR A 142 -13.54 -19.26 -3.48
N LYS A 143 -12.40 -19.65 -4.06
CA LYS A 143 -11.08 -19.50 -3.42
C LYS A 143 -10.33 -18.26 -3.86
N ILE A 144 -10.98 -17.35 -4.59
CA ILE A 144 -10.33 -16.17 -5.17
C ILE A 144 -10.23 -15.09 -4.10
N VAL A 145 -9.00 -14.72 -3.74
CA VAL A 145 -8.74 -13.67 -2.77
C VAL A 145 -9.06 -12.32 -3.41
N HIS A 146 -10.06 -11.64 -2.86
CA HIS A 146 -10.36 -10.25 -3.22
C HIS A 146 -9.36 -9.32 -2.54
N THR A 147 -9.16 -9.47 -1.23
CA THR A 147 -8.14 -8.70 -0.50
C THR A 147 -7.79 -9.29 0.87
N LEU A 148 -6.69 -8.81 1.46
CA LEU A 148 -6.19 -9.13 2.79
C LEU A 148 -5.66 -7.85 3.44
N PHE A 149 -5.98 -7.60 4.70
CA PHE A 149 -5.43 -6.47 5.46
C PHE A 149 -5.46 -6.68 6.97
N PRO A 150 -4.54 -6.07 7.74
CA PRO A 150 -4.57 -6.10 9.19
C PRO A 150 -5.73 -5.28 9.74
N ILE A 151 -6.24 -5.69 10.90
CA ILE A 151 -7.31 -5.01 11.63
C ILE A 151 -6.64 -4.10 12.65
N GLU A 152 -6.43 -2.85 12.27
CA GLU A 152 -5.99 -1.82 13.20
C GLU A 152 -7.15 -1.37 14.08
N LYS A 153 -6.93 -1.40 15.39
CA LYS A 153 -7.93 -1.01 16.40
C LYS A 153 -7.99 0.51 16.60
N ASN A 154 -6.88 1.22 16.36
CA ASN A 154 -6.75 2.66 16.59
C ASN A 154 -6.21 3.35 15.34
N LYS A 155 -7.11 3.91 14.53
CA LYS A 155 -6.72 4.72 13.38
C LYS A 155 -6.69 6.18 13.81
N SER A 156 -5.53 6.82 13.69
CA SER A 156 -5.43 8.26 13.94
C SER A 156 -6.10 9.04 12.81
N LYS A 157 -6.83 10.09 13.20
CA LYS A 157 -7.27 11.11 12.24
C LYS A 157 -6.05 11.93 11.84
N LYS A 158 -5.91 12.16 10.54
CA LYS A 158 -4.90 13.00 9.92
C LYS A 158 -5.59 14.16 9.22
N LYS A 159 -4.95 15.33 9.22
CA LYS A 159 -5.46 16.52 8.51
C LYS A 159 -5.13 16.50 7.02
N PHE A 160 -4.06 15.81 6.64
CA PHE A 160 -3.56 15.79 5.29
C PHE A 160 -3.47 14.35 4.76
N GLU A 161 -3.74 14.21 3.47
CA GLU A 161 -3.54 12.98 2.72
C GLU A 161 -2.30 13.10 1.84
N LYS A 162 -1.47 12.07 1.82
CA LYS A 162 -0.32 11.98 0.91
C LYS A 162 -0.64 11.16 -0.32
N THR A 163 0.02 11.45 -1.43
CA THR A 163 -0.13 10.70 -2.69
C THR A 163 1.18 10.08 -3.15
N ASP A 164 1.15 9.46 -4.34
CA ASP A 164 2.33 8.98 -5.04
C ASP A 164 3.45 10.03 -5.09
N ILE A 165 4.68 9.54 -5.00
CA ILE A 165 5.88 10.36 -5.11
C ILE A 165 5.97 10.93 -6.52
N VAL A 166 6.14 12.25 -6.60
CA VAL A 166 6.47 12.94 -7.83
C VAL A 166 7.98 13.04 -7.93
N THR A 167 8.55 12.50 -9.00
CA THR A 167 9.99 12.60 -9.26
C THR A 167 10.25 13.40 -10.52
N HIS A 168 11.28 14.24 -10.48
CA HIS A 168 11.79 14.91 -11.67
C HIS A 168 13.30 15.11 -11.56
N TRP A 169 13.97 15.03 -12.70
CA TRP A 169 15.35 15.46 -12.82
C TRP A 169 15.38 16.98 -12.95
N HIS A 170 16.09 17.65 -12.05
CA HIS A 170 16.36 19.08 -12.18
C HIS A 170 17.44 19.32 -13.25
N ASP A 171 18.46 18.47 -13.27
CA ASP A 171 19.53 18.43 -14.24
C ASP A 171 20.05 16.98 -14.40
N PHE A 172 21.18 16.77 -15.07
CA PHE A 172 21.75 15.42 -15.28
C PHE A 172 22.34 14.77 -14.01
N ASN A 173 22.41 15.52 -12.91
CA ASN A 173 23.11 15.17 -11.68
C ASN A 173 22.21 15.22 -10.43
N THR A 174 21.06 15.87 -10.53
CA THR A 174 20.18 16.17 -9.40
C THR A 174 18.78 15.62 -9.65
N LEU A 175 18.41 14.58 -8.89
CA LEU A 175 17.05 14.07 -8.84
C LEU A 175 16.32 14.67 -7.64
N ILE A 176 15.10 15.14 -7.86
CA ILE A 176 14.20 15.60 -6.81
C ILE A 176 13.01 14.65 -6.75
N ALA A 177 12.73 14.13 -5.56
CA ALA A 177 11.54 13.35 -5.26
C ALA A 177 10.72 14.10 -4.20
N ILE A 178 9.42 14.24 -4.43
CA ILE A 178 8.50 14.94 -3.53
C ILE A 178 7.37 14.00 -3.18
N ILE A 179 7.13 13.83 -1.89
CA ILE A 179 5.92 13.20 -1.37
C ILE A 179 4.95 14.34 -1.01
N PRO A 180 3.95 14.64 -1.85
CA PRO A 180 3.01 15.74 -1.59
C PRO A 180 1.97 15.34 -0.54
N TYR A 181 1.52 16.32 0.24
CA TYR A 181 0.47 16.22 1.24
C TYR A 181 -0.60 17.26 0.95
N PHE A 182 -1.82 16.79 0.69
CA PHE A 182 -2.99 17.56 0.33
C PHE A 182 -3.93 17.72 1.52
N ASP A 183 -4.60 18.87 1.59
CA ASP A 183 -5.73 19.05 2.49
C ASP A 183 -7.03 18.44 1.92
N ALA A 184 -8.12 18.63 2.66
CA ALA A 184 -9.43 18.12 2.28
C ALA A 184 -9.98 18.68 0.97
N ASP A 185 -9.46 19.84 0.54
CA ASP A 185 -9.84 20.55 -0.68
C ASP A 185 -8.90 20.22 -1.85
N GLN A 186 -8.02 19.22 -1.67
CA GLN A 186 -7.03 18.79 -2.66
C GLN A 186 -6.00 19.87 -3.01
N VAL A 187 -5.73 20.78 -2.06
CA VAL A 187 -4.64 21.75 -2.17
C VAL A 187 -3.41 21.21 -1.48
N ILE A 188 -2.26 21.24 -2.16
CA ILE A 188 -0.99 20.85 -1.55
C ILE A 188 -0.61 21.85 -0.45
N ARG A 189 -0.35 21.35 0.76
CA ARG A 189 0.07 22.14 1.92
C ARG A 189 1.49 21.83 2.34
N TYR A 190 1.89 20.57 2.21
CA TYR A 190 3.24 20.14 2.55
C TYR A 190 3.80 19.22 1.48
N GLY A 191 5.13 19.13 1.42
CA GLY A 191 5.84 18.10 0.69
C GLY A 191 7.03 17.61 1.49
N ILE A 192 7.27 16.31 1.53
CA ILE A 192 8.59 15.82 1.96
C ILE A 192 9.46 15.75 0.72
N GLY A 193 10.42 16.66 0.63
CA GLY A 193 11.40 16.75 -0.44
C GLY A 193 12.62 15.88 -0.15
N VAL A 194 13.05 15.13 -1.15
CA VAL A 194 14.29 14.37 -1.16
C VAL A 194 15.08 14.82 -2.38
N THR A 195 16.21 15.49 -2.14
CA THR A 195 17.13 15.91 -3.19
C THR A 195 18.35 14.99 -3.20
N CYS A 196 18.52 14.27 -4.29
CA CYS A 196 19.63 13.35 -4.51
C CYS A 196 20.64 13.99 -5.49
N VAL A 197 21.85 14.29 -5.03
CA VAL A 197 22.95 14.79 -5.86
C VAL A 197 23.90 13.63 -6.16
N VAL A 198 23.86 13.13 -7.39
CA VAL A 198 24.49 11.86 -7.80
C VAL A 198 26.01 11.94 -7.71
N SER A 199 26.62 12.98 -8.28
CA SER A 199 28.09 13.15 -8.27
C SER A 199 28.67 13.26 -6.86
N GLU A 200 27.90 13.84 -5.94
CA GLU A 200 28.33 14.05 -4.55
C GLU A 200 28.00 12.86 -3.65
N GLN A 201 27.17 11.92 -4.13
CA GLN A 201 26.66 10.81 -3.33
C GLN A 201 25.95 11.30 -2.06
N ILE A 202 25.16 12.36 -2.20
CA ILE A 202 24.46 13.01 -1.09
C ILE A 202 22.96 12.97 -1.32
N GLU A 203 22.23 12.75 -0.24
CA GLU A 203 20.77 12.86 -0.16
C GLU A 203 20.39 13.86 0.94
N ARG A 204 19.55 14.83 0.58
CA ARG A 204 19.03 15.87 1.47
C ARG A 204 17.54 15.68 1.66
N TRP A 205 17.09 15.72 2.91
CA TRP A 205 15.68 15.64 3.27
C TRP A 205 15.20 16.99 3.80
N GLU A 206 14.01 17.39 3.37
CA GLU A 206 13.38 18.64 3.78
C GLU A 206 11.86 18.53 3.81
N ILE A 207 11.22 19.37 4.63
CA ILE A 207 9.79 19.64 4.54
C ILE A 207 9.61 20.93 3.77
N LEU A 208 8.88 20.84 2.66
CA LEU A 208 8.42 21.95 1.84
C LEU A 208 7.04 22.37 2.34
N ILE A 209 6.85 23.65 2.62
CA ILE A 209 5.56 24.23 3.02
C ILE A 209 5.02 25.03 1.84
N TYR A 210 3.78 24.76 1.46
CA TYR A 210 3.13 25.34 0.29
C TYR A 210 2.03 26.32 0.70
N GLU A 211 2.04 27.49 0.07
CA GLU A 211 0.93 28.44 0.06
C GLU A 211 0.63 28.79 -1.40
N ASP A 212 -0.64 28.73 -1.79
CA ASP A 212 -1.11 29.00 -3.17
C ASP A 212 -0.31 28.24 -4.25
N GLY A 213 0.03 26.98 -3.95
CA GLY A 213 0.76 26.08 -4.86
C GLY A 213 2.24 26.39 -5.00
N LYS A 214 2.81 27.30 -4.21
CA LYS A 214 4.23 27.65 -4.22
C LYS A 214 4.88 27.31 -2.89
N VAL A 215 6.12 26.83 -2.94
CA VAL A 215 6.92 26.63 -1.72
C VAL A 215 7.25 27.99 -1.13
N THR A 216 6.71 28.30 0.04
CA THR A 216 7.00 29.54 0.79
C THR A 216 8.08 29.33 1.84
N LYS A 217 8.22 28.09 2.34
CA LYS A 217 9.20 27.76 3.37
C LYS A 217 9.74 26.34 3.22
N GLN A 218 10.97 26.15 3.69
CA GLN A 218 11.66 24.87 3.73
C GLN A 218 12.23 24.62 5.12
N VAL A 219 12.01 23.43 5.68
CA VAL A 219 12.59 22.97 6.94
C VAL A 219 13.54 21.83 6.64
N LYS A 220 14.84 22.05 6.80
CA LYS A 220 15.87 21.02 6.57
C LYS A 220 15.78 19.95 7.65
N LEU A 221 15.64 18.70 7.24
CA LEU A 221 15.54 17.54 8.13
C LEU A 221 16.90 16.88 8.35
N GLY A 222 17.74 16.90 7.32
CA GLY A 222 19.09 16.35 7.41
C GLY A 222 19.71 16.07 6.05
N GLU A 223 20.98 15.69 6.09
CA GLU A 223 21.77 15.29 4.94
C GLU A 223 22.49 13.99 5.28
N GLN A 224 22.55 13.06 4.32
CA GLN A 224 23.31 11.83 4.47
C GLN A 224 24.08 11.50 3.20
N LYS A 225 25.28 10.91 3.38
CA LYS A 225 26.00 10.27 2.28
C LYS A 225 25.32 8.95 1.94
N VAL A 226 25.07 8.75 0.67
CA VAL A 226 24.42 7.56 0.12
C VAL A 226 25.29 6.98 -0.96
N ASN A 227 25.67 5.72 -0.81
CA ASN A 227 26.37 5.03 -1.87
C ASN A 227 25.35 4.60 -2.92
N TYR A 228 25.23 5.37 -4.01
CA TYR A 228 24.41 5.02 -5.16
C TYR A 228 25.08 3.87 -5.96
N ILE A 229 25.24 2.70 -5.32
CA ILE A 229 25.66 1.46 -6.01
C ILE A 229 24.54 0.98 -6.96
N PHE A 230 23.30 1.36 -6.67
CA PHE A 230 22.11 1.01 -7.42
C PHE A 230 21.63 2.16 -8.31
N ASP A 231 21.01 1.80 -9.44
CA ASP A 231 20.26 2.69 -10.32
C ASP A 231 19.31 3.61 -9.52
N ILE A 232 19.21 4.87 -9.93
CA ILE A 232 18.35 5.90 -9.35
C ILE A 232 16.90 5.39 -9.20
N GLY A 233 16.43 4.55 -10.13
CA GLY A 233 15.10 3.94 -10.10
C GLY A 233 14.90 3.05 -8.88
N THR A 234 15.94 2.31 -8.47
CA THR A 234 15.92 1.51 -7.24
C THR A 234 15.84 2.40 -6.01
N ARG A 235 16.54 3.55 -6.00
CA ARG A 235 16.45 4.49 -4.89
C ARG A 235 15.07 5.11 -4.78
N VAL A 236 14.46 5.53 -5.90
CA VAL A 236 13.08 6.01 -5.93
C VAL A 236 12.10 4.95 -5.41
N GLN A 237 12.29 3.68 -5.76
CA GLN A 237 11.50 2.59 -5.17
C GLN A 237 11.72 2.47 -3.67
N GLN A 238 12.96 2.55 -3.17
CA GLN A 238 13.23 2.53 -1.74
C GLN A 238 12.57 3.70 -1.01
N ILE A 239 12.64 4.90 -1.61
CA ILE A 239 11.94 6.08 -1.07
C ILE A 239 10.45 5.78 -1.03
N ASN A 240 9.85 5.16 -2.06
CA ASN A 240 8.44 4.71 -2.10
C ASN A 240 8.05 3.65 -1.05
N PHE A 241 9.01 3.08 -0.31
CA PHE A 241 8.74 2.19 0.82
C PHE A 241 9.37 2.68 2.13
N ALA A 242 9.88 3.91 2.17
CA ALA A 242 10.48 4.47 3.38
C ALA A 242 9.41 4.84 4.41
N ASP A 243 9.69 4.58 5.68
CA ASP A 243 8.87 5.07 6.79
C ASP A 243 9.15 6.55 7.04
N VAL A 244 8.16 7.39 6.76
CA VAL A 244 8.22 8.86 6.93
C VAL A 244 7.48 9.35 8.18
N SER A 245 7.08 8.45 9.08
CA SER A 245 6.29 8.82 10.28
C SER A 245 6.99 9.87 11.15
N LYS A 246 8.33 9.88 11.18
CA LYS A 246 9.11 10.90 11.89
C LYS A 246 8.96 12.30 11.27
N PHE A 247 8.84 12.39 9.95
CA PHE A 247 8.65 13.65 9.25
C PHE A 247 7.20 14.13 9.35
N GLU A 248 6.24 13.20 9.31
CA GLU A 248 4.83 13.49 9.60
C GLU A 248 4.65 14.10 11.00
N ALA A 249 5.39 13.58 12.01
CA ALA A 249 5.38 14.17 13.35
C ALA A 249 5.94 15.60 13.40
N ILE A 250 6.84 15.98 12.48
CA ILE A 250 7.35 17.35 12.39
C ILE A 250 6.31 18.25 11.71
N ILE A 251 5.60 17.77 10.69
CA ILE A 251 4.46 18.48 10.09
C ILE A 251 3.40 18.77 11.16
N ASP A 252 3.06 17.77 12.00
CA ASP A 252 2.10 17.94 13.10
C ASP A 252 2.54 19.04 14.09
N LYS A 253 3.86 19.18 14.35
CA LYS A 253 4.42 20.26 15.19
C LYS A 253 4.40 21.63 14.54
N ILE A 254 4.64 21.70 13.22
CA ILE A 254 4.53 22.96 12.45
C ILE A 254 3.08 23.46 12.53
N GLU A 255 2.10 22.58 12.35
CA GLU A 255 0.66 22.88 12.48
C GLU A 255 0.26 23.39 13.86
N GLN A 256 0.97 22.94 14.91
CA GLN A 256 0.75 23.36 16.29
C GLN A 256 1.49 24.67 16.62
N GLY A 257 2.27 25.23 15.68
CA GLY A 257 3.09 26.42 15.89
C GLY A 257 4.33 26.16 16.76
N GLU A 258 4.68 24.90 17.02
CA GLU A 258 5.85 24.53 17.83
C GLU A 258 7.16 24.68 17.06
N ILE A 259 7.09 24.57 15.73
CA ILE A 259 8.21 24.72 14.81
C ILE A 259 7.84 25.82 13.84
N SER A 260 8.58 26.92 13.88
CA SER A 260 8.43 28.03 12.95
C SER A 260 9.12 27.69 11.65
#